data_AF-W5TAD2-F1
#
_entry.id   AF-W5TAD2-F1
#
_cell.length_a   1.000
_cell.length_b   1.000
_cell.length_c   1.000
_cell.angle_alpha   90.00
_cell.angle_beta   90.00
_cell.angle_gamma   90.00
#
_symmetry.space_group_name_H-M   'P 1'
#
loop_
_entity.id
_entity.type
_entity.pdbx_description
1 polymer ?
#
loop_
_entity_poly.entity_id
_entity_poly.type
_entity_poly.pdbx_seq_one_letter_code
_entity_poly.pdbx_strand_id
1 'polypeptide(L)'
;MALIDIEDLPATTSDVLRRRARAAGLPARQYVRRELTTLANKRVPIDAVVRFLADERPERLGAEVDAGAAALIDLYDLPYEAWSVFTARAAAADMSLSEYVRQELITSARRSTVEDAVLEIREVLENSPGLELDMQDVIESVRYARGL
;
A
#
# COMPACT_ATOMS: atom_id res chain seq x y z
N MET A 1 -6.68 9.96 -20.89
CA MET A 1 -7.16 8.89 -20.01
C MET A 1 -6.04 8.62 -19.02
N ALA A 2 -6.25 8.92 -17.74
CA ALA A 2 -5.19 8.86 -16.73
C ALA A 2 -5.01 7.41 -16.28
N LEU A 3 -3.87 6.83 -16.63
CA LEU A 3 -3.35 5.64 -15.95
C LEU A 3 -3.09 6.04 -14.49
N ILE A 4 -3.17 5.11 -13.54
CA ILE A 4 -2.60 5.35 -12.21
C ILE A 4 -1.26 4.64 -12.18
N ASP A 5 -0.26 5.25 -12.80
CA ASP A 5 1.13 4.88 -12.54
C ASP A 5 1.53 5.44 -11.17
N ILE A 6 2.61 4.91 -10.59
CA ILE A 6 3.22 5.47 -9.39
C ILE A 6 3.55 6.96 -9.57
N GLU A 7 3.81 7.38 -10.81
CA GLU A 7 4.06 8.76 -11.24
C GLU A 7 2.84 9.67 -11.10
N ASP A 8 1.62 9.11 -11.11
CA ASP A 8 0.37 9.87 -11.00
C ASP A 8 -0.06 10.09 -9.54
N LEU A 9 0.70 9.54 -8.58
CA LEU A 9 0.54 9.79 -7.16
C LEU A 9 1.21 11.11 -6.76
N PRO A 10 0.79 11.75 -5.65
CA PRO A 10 1.52 12.89 -5.10
C PRO A 10 3.01 12.55 -4.93
N ALA A 11 3.92 13.47 -5.27
CA ALA A 11 5.37 13.22 -5.26
C ALA A 11 5.87 12.61 -3.94
N THR A 12 5.37 13.11 -2.81
CA THR A 12 5.70 12.58 -1.49
C THR A 12 5.29 11.12 -1.29
N THR A 13 4.23 10.66 -1.96
CA THR A 13 3.77 9.27 -1.93
C THR A 13 4.63 8.41 -2.84
N SER A 14 4.88 8.85 -4.07
CA SER A 14 5.69 8.09 -5.04
C SER A 14 7.14 7.93 -4.58
N ASP A 15 7.72 8.95 -3.95
CA ASP A 15 9.08 8.90 -3.39
C ASP A 15 9.20 7.89 -2.25
N VAL A 16 8.23 7.84 -1.33
CA VAL A 16 8.21 6.84 -0.24
C VAL A 16 8.11 5.43 -0.82
N LEU A 17 7.19 5.20 -1.76
CA LEU A 17 7.00 3.88 -2.38
C LEU A 17 8.26 3.45 -3.15
N ARG A 18 8.92 4.35 -3.88
CA ARG A 18 10.21 4.07 -4.54
C ARG A 18 11.33 3.79 -3.55
N ARG A 19 11.41 4.55 -2.46
CA ARG A 19 12.41 4.34 -1.40
C ARG A 19 12.23 2.96 -0.77
N ARG A 20 11.00 2.59 -0.41
CA ARG A 20 10.69 1.25 0.13
C ARG A 20 10.94 0.14 -0.90
N ALA A 21 10.62 0.36 -2.18
CA ALA A 21 10.92 -0.59 -3.25
C ALA A 21 12.42 -0.86 -3.39
N ARG A 22 13.24 0.20 -3.39
CA ARG A 22 14.71 0.09 -3.42
C ARG A 22 15.24 -0.66 -2.19
N ALA A 23 14.77 -0.32 -1.00
CA ALA A 23 15.16 -1.01 0.24
C ALA A 23 14.78 -2.49 0.25
N ALA A 24 13.68 -2.86 -0.42
CA ALA A 24 13.25 -4.24 -0.60
C ALA A 24 13.96 -4.97 -1.75
N GLY A 25 14.82 -4.31 -2.51
CA GLY A 25 15.47 -4.87 -3.70
C GLY A 25 14.49 -5.20 -4.84
N LEU A 26 13.34 -4.53 -4.90
CA LEU A 26 12.29 -4.80 -5.88
C LEU A 26 12.12 -3.64 -6.87
N PRO A 27 11.80 -3.93 -8.15
CA PRO A 27 11.25 -2.93 -9.06
C PRO A 27 9.99 -2.27 -8.47
N ALA A 28 9.82 -0.97 -8.66
CA ALA A 28 8.71 -0.20 -8.07
C ALA A 28 7.33 -0.83 -8.34
N ARG A 29 7.07 -1.28 -9.57
CA ARG A 29 5.81 -1.94 -9.93
C ARG A 29 5.57 -3.24 -9.16
N GLN A 30 6.61 -4.07 -9.01
CA GLN A 30 6.52 -5.31 -8.25
C GLN A 30 6.32 -5.05 -6.76
N TYR A 31 6.96 -4.00 -6.23
CA TYR A 31 6.74 -3.57 -4.86
C TYR A 31 5.31 -3.10 -4.63
N VAL A 32 4.76 -2.25 -5.51
CA VAL A 32 3.37 -1.78 -5.44
C VAL A 32 2.38 -2.94 -5.53
N ARG A 33 2.58 -3.90 -6.45
CA ARG A 33 1.78 -5.14 -6.52
C ARG A 33 1.78 -5.88 -5.18
N ARG A 34 2.96 -6.08 -4.59
CA ARG A 34 3.11 -6.75 -3.28
C ARG A 34 2.39 -5.99 -2.16
N GLU A 35 2.52 -4.67 -2.15
CA GLU A 35 1.88 -3.79 -1.17
C GLU A 35 0.35 -3.86 -1.29
N LEU A 36 -0.20 -3.71 -2.49
CA LEU A 36 -1.64 -3.83 -2.75
C LEU A 36 -2.18 -5.21 -2.37
N THR A 37 -1.45 -6.28 -2.69
CA THR A 37 -1.83 -7.64 -2.27
C THR A 37 -1.85 -7.77 -0.75
N THR A 38 -0.87 -7.17 -0.06
CA THR A 38 -0.80 -7.16 1.40
C THR A 38 -1.97 -6.38 2.00
N LEU A 39 -2.31 -5.22 1.44
CA LEU A 39 -3.44 -4.39 1.86
C LEU A 39 -4.79 -5.11 1.65
N ALA A 40 -4.96 -5.83 0.55
CA ALA A 40 -6.14 -6.64 0.31
C ALA A 40 -6.30 -7.76 1.36
N ASN A 41 -5.21 -8.43 1.73
CA ASN A 41 -5.23 -9.52 2.71
C ASN A 41 -5.44 -9.05 4.16
N LYS A 42 -5.23 -7.77 4.43
CA LYS A 42 -5.38 -7.19 5.76
C LYS A 42 -6.86 -6.91 6.05
N ARG A 43 -7.36 -7.37 7.19
CA ARG A 43 -8.69 -6.96 7.68
C ARG A 43 -8.68 -5.50 8.09
N VAL A 44 -9.67 -4.75 7.61
CA VAL A 44 -9.86 -3.33 7.91
C VAL A 44 -11.32 -3.04 8.30
N PRO A 45 -11.62 -1.93 8.98
CA PRO A 45 -12.97 -1.66 9.47
C PRO A 45 -14.08 -1.69 8.40
N ILE A 46 -13.77 -1.27 7.16
CA ILE A 46 -14.75 -1.25 6.07
C ILE A 46 -15.22 -2.66 5.67
N ASP A 47 -14.46 -3.72 6.01
CA ASP A 47 -14.85 -5.11 5.74
C ASP A 47 -16.16 -5.50 6.44
N ALA A 48 -16.49 -4.86 7.56
CA ALA A 48 -17.78 -5.05 8.22
C ALA A 48 -18.94 -4.50 7.37
N VAL A 49 -18.73 -3.38 6.69
CA VAL A 49 -19.70 -2.78 5.76
C VAL A 49 -19.81 -3.62 4.50
N VAL A 50 -18.68 -4.10 3.96
CA VAL A 50 -18.67 -5.03 2.83
C VAL A 50 -19.50 -6.27 3.13
N ARG A 51 -19.31 -6.88 4.30
CA ARG A 51 -20.12 -8.04 4.73
C ARG A 51 -21.60 -7.68 4.83
N PHE A 52 -21.93 -6.56 5.46
CA PHE A 52 -23.33 -6.10 5.55
C PHE A 52 -23.96 -5.90 4.17
N LEU A 53 -23.25 -5.28 3.22
CA LEU A 53 -23.74 -5.11 1.86
C LEU A 53 -23.90 -6.46 1.15
N ALA A 54 -23.01 -7.42 1.39
CA ALA A 54 -23.14 -8.74 0.80
C ALA A 54 -24.38 -9.49 1.28
N ASP A 55 -24.73 -9.34 2.56
CA ASP A 55 -25.87 -10.00 3.18
C ASP A 55 -27.20 -9.30 2.82
N GLU A 56 -27.23 -7.96 2.82
CA GLU A 56 -28.48 -7.17 2.75
C GLU A 56 -28.74 -6.50 1.40
N ARG A 57 -27.70 -6.22 0.61
CA ARG A 57 -27.76 -5.49 -0.67
C ARG A 57 -26.71 -5.99 -1.67
N PRO A 58 -26.76 -7.28 -2.07
CA PRO A 58 -25.73 -7.89 -2.91
C PRO A 58 -25.54 -7.18 -4.27
N GLU A 59 -26.58 -6.49 -4.76
CA GLU A 59 -26.50 -5.67 -5.98
C GLU A 59 -25.56 -4.45 -5.87
N ARG A 60 -25.17 -4.05 -4.65
CA ARG A 60 -24.26 -2.93 -4.38
C ARG A 60 -22.80 -3.34 -4.15
N LEU A 61 -22.44 -4.60 -4.37
CA LEU A 61 -21.07 -5.09 -4.16
C LEU A 61 -20.08 -4.70 -5.26
N GLY A 62 -20.57 -4.21 -6.41
CA GLY A 62 -19.74 -3.78 -7.52
C GLY A 62 -19.47 -2.28 -7.47
N ALA A 63 -18.21 -1.88 -7.30
CA ALA A 63 -17.80 -0.51 -7.51
C ALA A 63 -17.83 -0.15 -9.00
N GLU A 64 -17.93 1.13 -9.30
CA GLU A 64 -17.67 1.61 -10.65
C GLU A 64 -16.22 1.29 -11.04
N VAL A 65 -16.06 0.46 -12.08
CA VAL A 65 -14.77 0.17 -12.70
C VAL A 65 -14.55 1.24 -13.76
N ASP A 66 -13.90 2.32 -13.36
CA ASP A 66 -13.54 3.41 -14.23
C ASP A 66 -12.32 3.07 -15.11
N ALA A 67 -12.02 3.92 -16.10
CA ALA A 67 -10.89 3.69 -17.00
C ALA A 67 -9.53 3.59 -16.25
N GLY A 68 -9.40 4.22 -15.08
CA GLY A 68 -8.21 4.10 -14.24
C GLY A 68 -8.08 2.73 -13.57
N ALA A 69 -9.19 2.04 -13.32
CA ALA A 69 -9.19 0.72 -12.69
C ALA A 69 -8.72 -0.40 -13.62
N ALA A 70 -9.13 -0.37 -14.89
CA ALA A 70 -8.62 -1.33 -15.89
C ALA A 70 -7.09 -1.22 -16.04
N ALA A 71 -6.58 0.02 -16.05
CA ALA A 71 -5.15 0.29 -16.08
C ALA A 71 -4.40 -0.24 -14.86
N LEU A 72 -4.97 -0.19 -13.65
CA LEU A 72 -4.35 -0.70 -12.43
C LEU A 72 -4.18 -2.22 -12.46
N ILE A 73 -5.19 -2.94 -12.97
CA ILE A 73 -5.18 -4.41 -13.09
C ILE A 73 -4.06 -4.83 -14.03
N ASP A 74 -4.00 -4.21 -15.22
CA ASP A 74 -3.02 -4.56 -16.25
C ASP A 74 -1.60 -4.09 -15.90
N LEU A 75 -1.45 -2.91 -15.29
CA LEU A 75 -0.14 -2.32 -14.99
C LEU A 75 0.60 -3.06 -13.88
N TYR A 76 -0.12 -3.51 -12.85
CA TYR A 76 0.48 -4.16 -11.68
C TYR A 76 0.26 -5.67 -11.65
N ASP A 77 -0.46 -6.25 -12.62
CA ASP A 77 -0.79 -7.68 -12.69
C ASP A 77 -1.39 -8.18 -11.36
N LEU A 78 -2.39 -7.46 -10.84
CA LEU A 78 -2.96 -7.75 -9.53
C LEU A 78 -3.71 -9.10 -9.53
N PRO A 79 -3.51 -9.96 -8.51
CA PRO A 79 -4.30 -11.18 -8.37
C PRO A 79 -5.79 -10.88 -8.30
N TYR A 80 -6.61 -11.77 -8.88
CA TYR A 80 -8.06 -11.63 -8.90
C TYR A 80 -8.66 -11.46 -7.50
N GLU A 81 -8.12 -12.17 -6.50
CA GLU A 81 -8.57 -12.09 -5.12
C GLU A 81 -8.37 -10.69 -4.56
N ALA A 82 -7.19 -10.09 -4.78
CA ALA A 82 -6.91 -8.73 -4.35
C ALA A 82 -7.83 -7.72 -5.05
N TRP A 83 -8.05 -7.90 -6.36
CA TRP A 83 -8.97 -7.07 -7.13
C TRP A 83 -10.42 -7.16 -6.64
N SER A 84 -10.91 -8.36 -6.33
CA SER A 84 -12.26 -8.58 -5.81
C SER A 84 -12.48 -7.88 -4.46
N VAL A 85 -11.48 -7.91 -3.58
CA VAL A 85 -11.51 -7.24 -2.28
C VAL A 85 -11.55 -5.72 -2.46
N PHE A 86 -10.69 -5.15 -3.32
CA PHE A 86 -10.69 -3.71 -3.55
C PHE A 86 -11.97 -3.22 -4.21
N THR A 87 -12.55 -3.99 -5.13
CA THR A 87 -13.85 -3.66 -5.73
C THR A 87 -14.95 -3.60 -4.66
N ALA A 88 -15.03 -4.60 -3.79
CA ALA A 88 -16.05 -4.62 -2.74
C ALA A 88 -15.86 -3.49 -1.72
N ARG A 89 -14.61 -3.19 -1.34
CA ARG A 89 -14.29 -2.08 -0.43
C ARG A 89 -14.57 -0.72 -1.05
N ALA A 90 -14.23 -0.52 -2.32
CA ALA A 90 -14.54 0.70 -3.05
C ALA A 90 -16.06 0.92 -3.14
N ALA A 91 -16.83 -0.13 -3.39
CA ALA A 91 -18.28 -0.07 -3.41
C ALA A 91 -18.85 0.31 -2.04
N ALA A 92 -18.31 -0.29 -0.96
CA ALA A 92 -18.69 0.06 0.41
C ALA A 92 -18.31 1.49 0.81
N ALA A 93 -17.29 2.07 0.16
CA ALA A 93 -16.84 3.45 0.36
C ALA A 93 -17.55 4.45 -0.56
N ASP A 94 -18.42 4.01 -1.47
CA ASP A 94 -19.04 4.82 -2.51
C ASP A 94 -17.99 5.54 -3.39
N MET A 95 -16.92 4.82 -3.74
CA MET A 95 -15.81 5.31 -4.55
C MET A 95 -15.63 4.49 -5.82
N SER A 96 -15.06 5.11 -6.86
CA SER A 96 -14.52 4.36 -7.99
C SER A 96 -13.34 3.48 -7.53
N LEU A 97 -13.11 2.36 -8.21
CA LEU A 97 -12.02 1.46 -7.85
C LEU A 97 -10.65 2.15 -7.93
N SER A 98 -10.42 3.00 -8.94
CA SER A 98 -9.15 3.69 -9.09
C SER A 98 -8.88 4.72 -7.99
N GLU A 99 -9.93 5.44 -7.55
CA GLU A 99 -9.87 6.38 -6.42
C GLU A 99 -9.57 5.67 -5.11
N TYR A 100 -10.26 4.57 -4.83
CA TYR A 100 -10.05 3.79 -3.62
C TYR A 100 -8.61 3.27 -3.53
N VAL A 101 -8.10 2.65 -4.60
CA VAL A 101 -6.72 2.13 -4.63
C VAL A 101 -5.69 3.25 -4.48
N ARG A 102 -5.90 4.40 -5.12
CA ARG A 102 -5.05 5.59 -4.96
C ARG A 102 -5.01 6.04 -3.50
N GLN A 103 -6.17 6.11 -2.84
CA GLN A 103 -6.25 6.50 -1.44
C GLN A 103 -5.55 5.49 -0.51
N GLU A 104 -5.67 4.19 -0.77
CA GLU A 104 -4.96 3.15 -0.02
C GLU A 104 -3.44 3.28 -0.16
N LEU A 105 -2.92 3.53 -1.37
CA LEU A 105 -1.50 3.74 -1.60
C LEU A 105 -0.98 5.01 -0.89
N ILE A 106 -1.72 6.11 -0.96
CA ILE A 106 -1.40 7.35 -0.23
C ILE A 106 -1.39 7.09 1.28
N THR A 107 -2.39 6.36 1.79
CA THR A 107 -2.49 6.03 3.21
C THR A 107 -1.34 5.12 3.67
N SER A 108 -0.98 4.12 2.87
CA SER A 108 0.17 3.25 3.14
C SER A 108 1.48 4.03 3.17
N ALA A 109 1.70 4.96 2.22
CA ALA A 109 2.90 5.79 2.20
C ALA A 109 2.98 6.76 3.38
N ARG A 110 1.84 7.28 3.85
CA ARG A 110 1.78 8.17 5.03
C ARG A 110 2.05 7.45 6.34
N ARG A 111 1.74 6.16 6.41
CA ARG A 111 1.94 5.37 7.63
C ARG A 111 3.39 4.91 7.70
N SER A 112 4.16 5.50 8.62
CA SER A 112 5.53 5.07 8.92
C SER A 112 5.51 3.65 9.49
N THR A 113 6.40 2.79 9.00
CA THR A 113 6.58 1.43 9.51
C THR A 113 7.88 1.30 10.31
N VAL A 114 8.09 0.13 10.95
CA VAL A 114 9.38 -0.19 11.58
C VAL A 114 10.49 -0.21 10.54
N GLU A 115 10.21 -0.79 9.37
CA GLU A 115 11.15 -0.87 8.26
C GLU A 115 11.54 0.53 7.76
N ASP A 116 10.63 1.50 7.73
CA ASP A 116 10.96 2.88 7.36
C ASP A 116 11.95 3.52 8.35
N ALA A 117 11.73 3.32 9.64
CA ALA A 117 12.61 3.88 10.69
C ALA A 117 13.98 3.20 10.67
N VAL A 118 14.02 1.88 10.48
CA VAL A 118 15.27 1.12 10.34
C VAL A 118 16.02 1.53 9.08
N LEU A 119 15.30 1.76 7.97
CA LEU A 119 15.87 2.23 6.71
C LEU A 119 16.48 3.62 6.86
N GLU A 120 15.81 4.54 7.55
CA GLU A 120 16.33 5.88 7.83
C GLU A 120 17.65 5.81 8.61
N ILE A 121 17.75 4.94 9.62
CA ILE A 121 18.98 4.76 10.39
C ILE A 121 20.10 4.16 9.53
N ARG A 122 19.79 3.19 8.65
CA ARG A 122 20.78 2.63 7.71
C ARG A 122 21.31 3.68 6.76
N GLU A 123 20.45 4.50 6.18
CA GLU A 123 20.85 5.59 5.28
C GLU A 123 21.77 6.61 6.01
N VAL A 124 21.52 6.89 7.30
CA VAL A 124 22.42 7.75 8.09
C VAL A 124 23.79 7.11 8.32
N LEU A 125 23.84 5.80 8.60
CA LEU A 125 25.08 5.05 8.80
C LEU A 125 25.92 4.96 7.52
N GLU A 126 25.28 4.70 6.37
CA GLU A 126 25.96 4.67 5.07
C GLU A 126 26.64 6.01 4.74
N ASN A 127 26.07 7.12 5.20
CA ASN A 127 26.62 8.46 5.03
C ASN A 127 27.56 8.90 6.16
N SER A 128 27.74 8.09 7.21
CA SER A 128 28.51 8.43 8.41
C SER A 128 29.49 7.30 8.78
N PRO A 129 30.61 7.13 8.04
CA PRO A 129 31.49 5.96 8.14
C PRO A 129 32.23 5.79 9.48
N GLY A 130 32.06 6.69 10.45
CA GLY A 130 32.60 6.56 11.81
C GLY A 130 31.57 6.17 12.87
N LEU A 131 30.31 5.97 12.49
CA LEU A 131 29.24 5.57 13.40
C LEU A 131 29.03 4.06 13.29
N GLU A 132 29.43 3.31 14.33
CA GLU A 132 29.20 1.87 14.42
C GLU A 132 27.97 1.62 15.30
N LEU A 133 26.87 1.16 14.68
CA LEU A 133 25.66 0.72 15.38
C LEU A 133 25.36 -0.73 15.05
N ASP A 134 25.00 -1.52 16.06
CA ASP A 134 24.40 -2.82 15.83
C ASP A 134 22.97 -2.64 15.31
N MET A 135 22.76 -2.93 14.03
CA MET A 135 21.45 -2.78 13.39
C MET A 135 20.40 -3.72 13.98
N GLN A 136 20.80 -4.83 14.60
CA GLN A 136 19.86 -5.73 15.26
C GLN A 136 19.30 -5.08 16.53
N ASP A 137 20.16 -4.46 17.35
CA ASP A 137 19.73 -3.72 18.55
C ASP A 137 18.84 -2.53 18.18
N VAL A 138 19.13 -1.86 17.07
CA VAL A 138 18.28 -0.79 16.53
C VAL A 138 16.90 -1.34 16.15
N ILE A 139 16.82 -2.45 15.43
CA ILE A 139 15.54 -3.06 15.02
C ILE A 139 14.70 -3.40 16.25
N GLU A 140 15.30 -4.05 17.25
CA GLU A 140 14.61 -4.43 18.48
C GLU A 140 14.15 -3.20 19.29
N SER A 141 14.99 -2.16 19.36
CA SER A 141 14.62 -0.90 20.01
C SER A 141 13.44 -0.20 19.32
N VAL A 142 13.42 -0.19 17.98
CA VAL A 142 12.32 0.39 17.21
C VAL A 142 11.04 -0.42 17.37
N ARG A 143 11.12 -1.77 17.38
CA ARG A 143 9.97 -2.65 17.66
C ARG A 143 9.38 -2.39 19.04
N TYR A 144 10.23 -2.37 20.06
CA TYR A 144 9.83 -2.06 21.43
C TYR A 144 9.12 -0.70 21.53
N ALA A 145 9.70 0.36 20.95
CA ALA A 145 9.10 1.70 20.96
C ALA A 145 7.74 1.76 20.23
N ARG A 146 7.50 0.86 19.27
CA ARG A 146 6.24 0.72 18.53
C ARG A 146 5.26 -0.27 19.18
N GLY A 147 5.65 -0.93 20.27
CA GLY A 147 4.84 -1.93 20.97
C GLY A 147 4.63 -3.22 20.18
N LEU A 148 5.63 -3.62 19.38
CA LEU A 148 5.65 -4.86 18.61
C LEU A 148 6.52 -5.93 19.25
#